data_AF-A0A5C8NNC5-F1
#
_entry.id   AF-A0A5C8NNC5-F1
#
_cell.length_a   1.000
_cell.length_b   1.000
_cell.length_c   1.000
_cell.angle_alpha   90.00
_cell.angle_beta   90.00
_cell.angle_gamma   90.00
#
_symmetry.space_group_name_H-M   'P 1'
#
loop_
_entity.id
_entity.type
_entity.pdbx_description
1 polymer ?
#
loop_
_entity_poly.entity_id
_entity_poly.type
_entity_poly.pdbx_seq_one_letter_code
_entity_poly.pdbx_strand_id
1 'polypeptide(L)'
;MSRIGASALSVVLAGILALAAHTGVMLLVAAVVVVVQVMLASAPAPADSRGRAVPTPRFAVALTAGVVSTVVAVRPSVLLGADGSRAGNEGLVTNGVLAGVLPGVAAGLFVALLSQMLRKDGRRELVVSTGYATSLAMFAALVSSWVGAARAAAGQDVVTISCVALGAALLVWPLPIDRYVSAALAVTVGSGAGAVAALVVDGLPTWFFGVAVGAGIALFGVLGQVLGRAWAQGRSHVTSAGWGFPAAMAIALAGPIAYLGGQLVTASF
;
A
#
# COMPACT_ATOMS: atom_id res chain seq x y z
N MET A 1 4.59 1.06 -19.16
CA MET A 1 3.15 1.41 -19.15
C MET A 1 3.00 2.90 -19.41
N SER A 2 1.99 3.30 -20.19
CA SER A 2 1.61 4.71 -20.29
C SER A 2 1.11 5.22 -18.93
N ARG A 3 1.20 6.54 -18.68
CA ARG A 3 0.71 7.16 -17.44
C ARG A 3 -0.76 6.80 -17.18
N ILE A 4 -1.54 6.75 -18.26
CA ILE A 4 -2.96 6.40 -18.28
C ILE A 4 -3.18 4.97 -17.81
N GLY A 5 -2.42 3.99 -18.31
CA GLY A 5 -2.59 2.58 -17.93
C GLY A 5 -2.34 2.32 -16.44
N ALA A 6 -1.33 2.96 -15.86
CA ALA A 6 -1.05 2.83 -14.43
C ALA A 6 -2.10 3.53 -13.55
N SER A 7 -2.57 4.71 -13.96
CA SER A 7 -3.67 5.41 -13.30
C SER A 7 -4.96 4.59 -13.36
N ALA A 8 -5.35 4.10 -14.55
CA ALA A 8 -6.55 3.29 -14.74
C ALA A 8 -6.54 2.02 -13.89
N LEU A 9 -5.42 1.29 -13.86
CA LEU A 9 -5.29 0.09 -13.02
C LEU A 9 -5.42 0.42 -11.53
N SER A 10 -4.87 1.56 -11.08
CA SER A 10 -5.00 1.99 -9.68
C SER A 10 -6.45 2.33 -9.33
N VAL A 11 -7.16 3.00 -10.25
CA VAL A 11 -8.58 3.34 -10.10
C VAL A 11 -9.41 2.05 -10.01
N VAL A 12 -9.12 1.06 -10.87
CA VAL A 12 -9.78 -0.27 -10.82
C VAL A 12 -9.51 -0.97 -9.49
N LEU A 13 -8.25 -1.02 -9.04
CA LEU A 13 -7.89 -1.63 -7.75
C LEU A 13 -8.56 -0.91 -6.56
N ALA A 14 -8.62 0.42 -6.59
CA ALA A 14 -9.32 1.22 -5.59
C ALA A 14 -10.84 0.95 -5.61
N GLY A 15 -11.45 0.85 -6.80
CA GLY A 15 -12.86 0.48 -6.94
C GLY A 15 -13.16 -0.92 -6.39
N ILE A 16 -12.30 -1.91 -6.67
CA ILE A 16 -12.44 -3.26 -6.14
C ILE A 16 -12.25 -3.27 -4.61
N LEU A 17 -11.32 -2.49 -4.05
CA LEU A 17 -11.16 -2.33 -2.60
C LEU A 17 -12.42 -1.74 -1.95
N ALA A 18 -12.99 -0.69 -2.53
CA ALA A 18 -14.23 -0.08 -2.04
C ALA A 18 -15.40 -1.08 -2.10
N LEU A 19 -15.55 -1.81 -3.20
CA LEU A 19 -16.57 -2.85 -3.34
C LEU A 19 -16.38 -3.98 -2.32
N ALA A 20 -15.14 -4.45 -2.14
CA ALA A 20 -14.81 -5.49 -1.17
C ALA A 20 -15.15 -5.05 0.25
N ALA A 21 -14.89 -3.78 0.61
CA ALA A 21 -15.27 -3.25 1.92
C ALA A 21 -16.78 -3.27 2.16
N HIS A 22 -17.61 -3.03 1.13
CA HIS A 22 -19.07 -3.08 1.23
C HIS A 22 -19.66 -4.49 1.36
N THR A 23 -18.90 -5.54 1.00
CA THR A 23 -19.40 -6.91 1.17
C THR A 23 -19.45 -7.37 2.64
N GLY A 24 -18.77 -6.66 3.55
CA GLY A 24 -18.55 -7.09 4.94
C GLY A 24 -17.63 -8.31 5.09
N VAL A 25 -17.17 -8.92 3.99
CA VAL A 25 -16.31 -10.10 4.01
C VAL A 25 -14.85 -9.68 3.99
N MET A 26 -14.21 -9.66 5.17
CA MET A 26 -12.82 -9.23 5.33
C MET A 26 -11.82 -9.96 4.42
N LEU A 27 -12.09 -11.22 4.11
CA LEU A 27 -11.25 -12.03 3.23
C LEU A 27 -11.16 -11.46 1.81
N LEU A 28 -12.21 -10.78 1.32
CA LEU A 28 -12.18 -10.15 0.00
C LEU A 28 -11.24 -8.94 -0.01
N VAL A 29 -11.27 -8.10 1.03
CA VAL A 29 -10.31 -6.99 1.18
C VAL A 29 -8.88 -7.52 1.24
N ALA A 30 -8.65 -8.57 2.03
CA ALA A 30 -7.35 -9.23 2.13
C ALA A 30 -6.89 -9.82 0.79
N ALA A 31 -7.79 -10.41 0.00
CA ALA A 31 -7.47 -10.95 -1.33
C ALA A 31 -7.00 -9.84 -2.28
N VAL A 32 -7.66 -8.68 -2.30
CA VAL A 32 -7.25 -7.52 -3.12
C VAL A 32 -5.89 -6.99 -2.66
N VAL A 33 -5.67 -6.89 -1.34
CA VAL A 33 -4.37 -6.52 -0.76
C VAL A 33 -3.27 -7.49 -1.20
N VAL A 34 -3.53 -8.80 -1.20
CA VAL A 34 -2.57 -9.82 -1.68
C VAL A 34 -2.29 -9.65 -3.17
N VAL A 35 -3.28 -9.35 -4.00
CA VAL A 35 -3.07 -9.05 -5.44
C VAL A 35 -2.10 -7.86 -5.61
N VAL A 36 -2.30 -6.79 -4.83
CA VAL A 36 -1.40 -5.62 -4.85
C VAL A 36 0.01 -5.99 -4.35
N GLN A 37 0.13 -6.84 -3.33
CA GLN A 37 1.42 -7.34 -2.84
C GLN A 37 2.15 -8.19 -3.88
N VAL A 38 1.43 -9.03 -4.64
CA VAL A 38 2.00 -9.80 -5.75
C VAL A 38 2.51 -8.87 -6.85
N MET A 39 1.77 -7.82 -7.19
CA MET A 39 2.22 -6.79 -8.15
C MET A 39 3.47 -6.03 -7.68
N LEU A 40 3.62 -5.80 -6.37
CA LEU A 40 4.84 -5.23 -5.79
C LEU A 40 5.99 -6.24 -5.80
N ALA A 41 5.72 -7.51 -5.48
CA ALA A 41 6.72 -8.57 -5.50
C ALA A 41 7.25 -8.86 -6.92
N SER A 42 6.41 -8.63 -7.95
CA SER A 42 6.78 -8.75 -9.36
C SER A 42 7.52 -7.52 -9.92
N ALA A 43 7.99 -6.61 -9.06
CA ALA A 43 8.79 -5.46 -9.46
C ALA A 43 9.98 -5.84 -10.36
N PRO A 44 10.45 -4.93 -11.24
CA PRO A 44 11.63 -5.17 -12.07
C PRO A 44 12.91 -5.35 -11.24
N ALA A 45 13.93 -5.99 -11.78
CA ALA A 45 15.21 -6.13 -11.07
C ALA A 45 15.91 -4.78 -10.88
N PRO A 46 16.64 -4.57 -9.77
CA PRO A 46 17.54 -3.43 -9.69
C PRO A 46 18.63 -3.57 -10.77
N ALA A 47 19.12 -2.44 -11.25
CA ALA A 47 20.19 -2.39 -12.25
C ALA A 47 21.53 -2.09 -11.58
N ASP A 48 22.61 -2.69 -12.09
CA ASP A 48 23.98 -2.32 -11.74
C ASP A 48 24.37 -0.97 -12.37
N SER A 49 25.59 -0.50 -12.09
CA SER A 49 26.14 0.74 -12.68
C SER A 49 26.33 0.67 -14.20
N ARG A 50 26.20 -0.52 -14.80
CA ARG A 50 26.31 -0.79 -16.23
C ARG A 50 24.95 -1.08 -16.88
N GLY A 51 23.85 -0.92 -16.13
CA GLY A 51 22.48 -1.16 -16.60
C GLY A 51 22.04 -2.63 -16.66
N ARG A 52 22.84 -3.57 -16.16
CA ARG A 52 22.51 -5.01 -16.12
C ARG A 52 21.61 -5.34 -14.93
N ALA A 53 20.71 -6.31 -15.11
CA ALA A 53 19.84 -6.76 -14.05
C ALA A 53 20.63 -7.50 -12.95
N VAL A 54 20.48 -7.05 -11.72
CA VAL A 54 21.07 -7.69 -10.54
C VAL A 54 20.15 -8.82 -10.06
N PRO A 55 20.65 -10.05 -9.88
CA PRO A 55 19.89 -11.13 -9.28
C PRO A 55 19.52 -10.77 -7.84
N THR A 56 18.22 -10.68 -7.54
CA THR A 56 17.72 -10.31 -6.21
C THR A 56 16.57 -11.21 -5.77
N PRO A 57 16.52 -11.65 -4.50
CA PRO A 57 15.43 -12.47 -3.95
C PRO A 57 14.15 -11.65 -3.69
N ARG A 58 13.90 -10.61 -4.50
CA ARG A 58 12.88 -9.57 -4.26
C ARG A 58 11.46 -10.12 -4.14
N PHE A 59 11.13 -11.14 -4.94
CA PHE A 59 9.78 -11.70 -4.97
C PHE A 59 9.44 -12.38 -3.64
N ALA A 60 10.28 -13.34 -3.22
CA ALA A 60 10.08 -14.06 -1.97
C ALA A 60 10.10 -13.11 -0.75
N VAL A 61 11.02 -12.14 -0.75
CA VAL A 61 11.13 -11.14 0.33
C VAL A 61 9.87 -10.28 0.43
N ALA A 62 9.43 -9.68 -0.67
CA ALA A 62 8.28 -8.79 -0.68
C ALA A 62 6.97 -9.55 -0.40
N LEU A 63 6.82 -10.75 -0.99
CA LEU A 63 5.64 -11.58 -0.77
C LEU A 63 5.54 -12.05 0.68
N THR A 64 6.66 -12.49 1.29
CA THR A 64 6.67 -12.91 2.70
C THR A 64 6.29 -11.74 3.61
N ALA A 65 6.87 -10.56 3.36
CA ALA A 65 6.55 -9.37 4.16
C ALA A 65 5.08 -8.98 4.04
N GLY A 66 4.56 -8.99 2.81
CA GLY A 66 3.16 -8.69 2.54
C GLY A 66 2.21 -9.69 3.21
N VAL A 67 2.42 -10.99 3.00
CA VAL A 67 1.55 -12.05 3.53
C VAL A 67 1.57 -12.06 5.05
N VAL A 68 2.75 -12.00 5.69
CA VAL A 68 2.84 -11.95 7.16
C VAL A 68 2.12 -10.70 7.69
N SER A 69 2.33 -9.55 7.06
CA SER A 69 1.66 -8.30 7.43
C SER A 69 0.14 -8.40 7.31
N THR A 70 -0.37 -8.98 6.21
CA THR A 70 -1.80 -9.20 5.99
C THR A 70 -2.39 -10.22 6.96
N VAL A 71 -1.70 -11.33 7.24
CA VAL A 71 -2.16 -12.35 8.19
C VAL A 71 -2.31 -11.76 9.58
N VAL A 72 -1.32 -10.99 10.04
CA VAL A 72 -1.39 -10.32 11.34
C VAL A 72 -2.48 -9.24 11.34
N ALA A 73 -2.63 -8.47 10.25
CA ALA A 73 -3.72 -7.50 10.13
C ALA A 73 -5.11 -8.15 10.13
N VAL A 74 -5.26 -9.35 9.55
CA VAL A 74 -6.52 -10.14 9.54
C VAL A 74 -6.72 -10.91 10.85
N ARG A 75 -5.67 -11.30 11.57
CA ARG A 75 -5.80 -12.00 12.84
C ARG A 75 -4.82 -11.41 13.85
N PRO A 76 -5.15 -10.26 14.45
CA PRO A 76 -4.30 -9.64 15.47
C PRO A 76 -4.15 -10.55 16.69
N SER A 77 -5.07 -11.50 16.89
CA SER A 77 -4.97 -12.55 17.92
C SER A 77 -3.73 -13.43 17.81
N VAL A 78 -3.09 -13.51 16.63
CA VAL A 78 -1.81 -14.22 16.47
C VAL A 78 -0.67 -13.56 17.25
N LEU A 79 -0.81 -12.28 17.61
CA LEU A 79 0.13 -11.56 18.46
C LEU A 79 -0.24 -11.60 19.94
N LEU A 80 -1.43 -12.11 20.29
CA LEU A 80 -1.81 -12.27 21.69
C LEU A 80 -1.02 -13.47 22.24
N GLY A 81 -0.27 -13.22 23.33
CA GLY A 81 0.36 -14.29 24.08
C GLY A 81 -0.68 -15.22 24.70
N ALA A 82 -0.23 -16.33 25.30
CA ALA A 82 -1.11 -17.26 26.00
C ALA A 82 -2.04 -16.53 27.01
N ASP A 83 -3.24 -17.06 27.18
CA ASP A 83 -4.25 -16.51 28.09
C ASP A 83 -3.65 -16.29 29.49
N GLY A 84 -3.82 -15.08 30.02
CA GLY A 84 -3.25 -14.66 31.32
C GLY A 84 -1.89 -13.97 31.25
N SER A 85 -1.27 -13.83 30.07
CA SER A 85 -0.05 -13.02 29.89
C SER A 85 -0.37 -11.51 29.81
N ARG A 86 0.53 -10.65 30.33
CA ARG A 86 0.40 -9.18 30.19
C ARG A 86 0.25 -8.73 28.72
N ALA A 87 0.89 -9.44 27.79
CA ALA A 87 0.77 -9.22 26.35
C ALA A 87 -0.66 -9.48 25.82
N GLY A 88 -1.43 -10.40 26.42
CA GLY A 88 -2.83 -10.64 26.07
C GLY A 88 -3.78 -9.51 26.52
N ASN A 89 -3.50 -8.89 27.67
CA ASN A 89 -4.34 -7.82 28.24
C ASN A 89 -4.05 -6.43 27.64
N GLU A 90 -2.78 -6.12 27.31
CA GLU A 90 -2.40 -4.83 26.70
C GLU A 90 -2.41 -4.87 25.17
N GLY A 91 -2.29 -6.05 24.56
CA GLY A 91 -2.25 -6.21 23.10
C GLY A 91 -3.55 -5.83 22.38
N LEU A 92 -4.70 -5.82 23.07
CA LEU A 92 -5.98 -5.38 22.51
C LEU A 92 -6.16 -3.85 22.60
N VAL A 93 -5.52 -3.19 23.55
CA VAL A 93 -5.74 -1.75 23.85
C VAL A 93 -4.74 -0.85 23.10
N THR A 94 -3.54 -1.36 22.79
CA THR A 94 -2.43 -0.54 22.25
C THR A 94 -2.11 -0.82 20.77
N ASN A 95 -2.83 -1.73 20.10
CA ASN A 95 -2.55 -2.16 18.71
C ASN A 95 -2.95 -1.14 17.62
N GLY A 96 -3.02 0.14 17.99
CA GLY A 96 -3.51 1.27 17.19
C GLY A 96 -2.60 1.72 16.04
N VAL A 97 -1.43 1.11 15.80
CA VAL A 97 -0.61 1.46 14.63
C VAL A 97 -0.04 0.21 13.97
N LEU A 98 -0.64 -0.20 12.85
CA LEU A 98 0.03 -1.06 11.86
C LEU A 98 0.60 -2.37 12.45
N ALA A 99 -0.13 -3.04 13.34
CA ALA A 99 0.34 -4.24 14.05
C ALA A 99 0.94 -5.31 13.12
N GLY A 100 0.51 -5.39 11.87
CA GLY A 100 1.07 -6.29 10.86
C GLY A 100 2.32 -5.78 10.14
N VAL A 101 2.51 -4.47 9.99
CA VAL A 101 3.61 -3.91 9.17
C VAL A 101 4.97 -4.25 9.78
N LEU A 102 5.17 -4.02 11.08
CA LEU A 102 6.45 -4.31 11.73
C LEU A 102 6.82 -5.81 11.66
N PRO A 103 5.95 -6.77 12.04
CA PRO A 103 6.22 -8.20 11.87
C PRO A 103 6.44 -8.60 10.40
N GLY A 104 5.68 -8.02 9.48
CA GLY A 104 5.84 -8.27 8.04
C GLY A 104 7.21 -7.83 7.54
N VAL A 105 7.62 -6.60 7.85
CA VAL A 105 8.94 -6.08 7.50
C VAL A 105 10.04 -6.94 8.12
N ALA A 106 9.91 -7.31 9.40
CA ALA A 106 10.88 -8.18 10.07
C ALA A 106 11.03 -9.55 9.37
N ALA A 107 9.91 -10.19 9.00
CA ALA A 107 9.92 -11.44 8.26
C ALA A 107 10.57 -11.29 6.87
N GLY A 108 10.25 -10.22 6.15
CA GLY A 108 10.89 -9.90 4.86
C GLY A 108 12.39 -9.68 4.98
N LEU A 109 12.83 -8.92 6.00
CA LEU A 109 14.24 -8.70 6.31
C LEU A 109 14.96 -10.02 6.61
N PHE A 110 14.35 -10.89 7.41
CA PHE A 110 14.90 -12.20 7.73
C PHE A 110 15.09 -13.06 6.47
N VAL A 111 14.07 -13.13 5.61
CA VAL A 111 14.17 -13.83 4.31
C VAL A 111 15.23 -13.21 3.42
N ALA A 112 15.36 -11.88 3.41
CA ALA A 112 16.38 -11.19 2.63
C ALA A 112 17.79 -11.58 3.11
N LEU A 113 18.03 -11.55 4.42
CA LEU A 113 19.31 -11.93 5.02
C LEU A 113 19.66 -13.40 4.76
N LEU A 114 18.71 -14.33 4.97
CA LEU A 114 18.90 -15.74 4.65
C LEU A 114 19.23 -15.94 3.18
N SER A 115 18.51 -15.27 2.28
CA SER A 115 18.75 -15.35 0.85
C SER A 115 20.14 -14.86 0.47
N GLN A 116 20.65 -13.82 1.13
CA GLN A 116 22.02 -13.35 0.92
C GLN A 116 23.07 -14.30 1.50
N MET A 117 22.80 -14.95 2.64
CA MET A 117 23.70 -15.96 3.23
C MET A 117 23.82 -17.21 2.35
N LEU A 118 22.73 -17.61 1.69
CA LEU A 118 22.69 -18.77 0.80
C LEU A 118 23.17 -18.46 -0.63
N ARG A 119 23.43 -17.19 -0.94
CA ARG A 119 23.82 -16.76 -2.29
C ARG A 119 25.23 -17.24 -2.60
N LYS A 120 25.36 -17.99 -3.70
CA LYS A 120 26.64 -18.50 -4.21
C LYS A 120 27.33 -17.53 -5.16
N ASP A 121 26.58 -16.59 -5.72
CA ASP A 121 27.11 -15.57 -6.64
C ASP A 121 27.82 -14.45 -5.86
N GLY A 122 28.95 -13.96 -6.40
CA GLY A 122 29.83 -13.01 -5.71
C GLY A 122 29.14 -11.80 -5.06
N ARG A 123 29.70 -11.35 -3.93
CA ARG A 123 29.12 -10.31 -3.04
C ARG A 123 29.15 -8.87 -3.57
N ARG A 124 29.50 -8.65 -4.84
CA ARG A 124 29.82 -7.31 -5.37
C ARG A 124 28.65 -6.32 -5.37
N GLU A 125 27.41 -6.77 -5.14
CA GLU A 125 26.21 -5.93 -5.18
C GLU A 125 25.24 -6.22 -4.02
N LEU A 126 25.76 -6.69 -2.88
CA LEU A 126 24.97 -7.08 -1.72
C LEU A 126 24.11 -5.94 -1.18
N VAL A 127 24.68 -4.73 -1.06
CA VAL A 127 24.00 -3.55 -0.50
C VAL A 127 22.82 -3.12 -1.38
N VAL A 128 23.03 -3.03 -2.69
CA VAL A 128 21.98 -2.64 -3.65
C VAL A 128 20.88 -3.70 -3.68
N SER A 129 21.24 -4.99 -3.74
CA SER A 129 20.27 -6.07 -3.74
C SER A 129 19.44 -6.13 -2.47
N THR A 130 20.08 -5.93 -1.31
CA THR A 130 19.41 -6.01 -0.01
C THR A 130 18.52 -4.79 0.16
N GLY A 131 19.06 -3.58 -0.03
CA GLY A 131 18.29 -2.33 0.07
C GLY A 131 17.07 -2.32 -0.85
N TYR A 132 17.20 -2.83 -2.07
CA TYR A 132 16.07 -2.96 -2.98
C TYR A 132 14.99 -3.93 -2.45
N ALA A 133 15.40 -5.11 -1.98
CA ALA A 133 14.49 -6.10 -1.45
C ALA A 133 13.80 -5.63 -0.15
N THR A 134 14.53 -4.94 0.74
CA THR A 134 13.98 -4.41 2.00
C THR A 134 13.01 -3.26 1.75
N SER A 135 13.29 -2.35 0.81
CA SER A 135 12.34 -1.31 0.42
C SER A 135 11.05 -1.91 -0.15
N LEU A 136 11.15 -2.94 -1.00
CA LEU A 136 9.96 -3.64 -1.50
C LEU A 136 9.18 -4.37 -0.41
N ALA A 137 9.86 -5.00 0.55
CA ALA A 137 9.22 -5.60 1.71
C ALA A 137 8.42 -4.56 2.51
N MET A 138 8.99 -3.38 2.73
CA MET A 138 8.31 -2.27 3.39
C MET A 138 7.05 -1.87 2.62
N PHE A 139 7.14 -1.59 1.31
CA PHE A 139 5.96 -1.21 0.53
C PHE A 139 4.90 -2.32 0.49
N ALA A 140 5.28 -3.59 0.36
CA ALA A 140 4.37 -4.72 0.39
C ALA A 140 3.66 -4.85 1.75
N ALA A 141 4.38 -4.63 2.85
CA ALA A 141 3.83 -4.65 4.18
C ALA A 141 2.84 -3.50 4.40
N LEU A 142 3.11 -2.29 3.88
CA LEU A 142 2.22 -1.13 4.00
C LEU A 142 0.85 -1.36 3.35
N VAL A 143 0.73 -2.21 2.32
CA VAL A 143 -0.57 -2.52 1.70
C VAL A 143 -1.57 -3.12 2.70
N SER A 144 -1.09 -3.83 3.74
CA SER A 144 -1.98 -4.44 4.75
C SER A 144 -2.75 -3.41 5.56
N SER A 145 -2.33 -2.14 5.57
CA SER A 145 -3.04 -1.10 6.30
C SER A 145 -4.46 -0.85 5.76
N TRP A 146 -4.74 -1.22 4.49
CA TRP A 146 -6.11 -1.22 3.96
C TRP A 146 -7.02 -2.24 4.68
N VAL A 147 -6.46 -3.37 5.12
CA VAL A 147 -7.16 -4.32 6.00
C VAL A 147 -7.44 -3.67 7.34
N GLY A 148 -6.47 -2.94 7.90
CA GLY A 148 -6.69 -2.19 9.14
C GLY A 148 -7.77 -1.12 8.99
N ALA A 149 -7.78 -0.37 7.89
CA ALA A 149 -8.77 0.66 7.59
C ALA A 149 -10.19 0.08 7.51
N ALA A 150 -10.36 -1.04 6.79
CA ALA A 150 -11.65 -1.72 6.65
C ALA A 150 -12.20 -2.29 7.98
N ARG A 151 -11.37 -2.39 9.02
CA ARG A 151 -11.74 -2.91 10.35
C ARG A 151 -12.14 -1.86 11.37
N ALA A 152 -11.89 -0.59 11.08
CA ALA A 152 -12.29 0.50 11.96
C ALA A 152 -13.82 0.55 12.13
N ALA A 153 -14.31 1.25 13.16
CA ALA A 153 -15.74 1.33 13.47
C ALA A 153 -16.60 1.86 12.29
N ALA A 154 -16.03 2.74 11.45
CA ALA A 154 -16.61 3.20 10.18
C ALA A 154 -15.75 2.78 8.96
N GLY A 155 -15.19 1.57 9.01
CA GLY A 155 -14.14 1.14 8.09
C GLY A 155 -14.57 1.14 6.61
N GLN A 156 -15.83 0.77 6.33
CA GLN A 156 -16.38 0.81 4.96
C GLN A 156 -16.40 2.24 4.41
N ASP A 157 -16.88 3.19 5.20
CA ASP A 157 -17.03 4.59 4.81
C ASP A 157 -15.66 5.22 4.54
N VAL A 158 -14.70 4.99 5.45
CA VAL A 158 -13.34 5.49 5.32
C VAL A 158 -12.63 4.91 4.10
N VAL A 159 -12.78 3.61 3.84
CA VAL A 159 -12.20 2.98 2.64
C VAL A 159 -12.84 3.57 1.39
N THR A 160 -14.14 3.83 1.40
CA THR A 160 -14.86 4.43 0.26
C THR A 160 -14.37 5.85 -0.02
N ILE A 161 -14.33 6.71 1.00
CA ILE A 161 -13.80 8.08 0.90
C ILE A 161 -12.37 8.06 0.35
N SER A 162 -11.53 7.16 0.88
CA SER A 162 -10.15 7.01 0.46
C SER A 162 -10.05 6.55 -1.00
N CYS A 163 -10.80 5.53 -1.41
CA CYS A 163 -10.76 5.01 -2.78
C CYS A 163 -11.32 6.02 -3.80
N VAL A 164 -12.37 6.77 -3.45
CA VAL A 164 -12.93 7.84 -4.31
C VAL A 164 -11.92 8.99 -4.46
N ALA A 165 -11.32 9.46 -3.36
CA ALA A 165 -10.29 10.49 -3.40
C ALA A 165 -9.07 10.06 -4.23
N LEU A 166 -8.60 8.82 -4.02
CA LEU A 166 -7.50 8.25 -4.79
C LEU A 166 -7.84 8.16 -6.28
N GLY A 167 -9.04 7.66 -6.60
CA GLY A 167 -9.50 7.51 -7.97
C GLY A 167 -9.55 8.86 -8.69
N ALA A 168 -10.19 9.86 -8.09
CA ALA A 168 -10.33 11.20 -8.64
C ALA A 168 -8.95 11.87 -8.86
N ALA A 169 -8.06 11.79 -7.88
CA ALA A 169 -6.70 12.32 -7.99
C ALA A 169 -5.92 11.65 -9.14
N LEU A 170 -6.03 10.32 -9.27
CA LEU A 170 -5.30 9.56 -10.28
C LEU A 170 -5.86 9.72 -11.70
N LEU A 171 -7.11 10.17 -11.85
CA LEU A 171 -7.69 10.58 -13.14
C LEU A 171 -7.17 11.95 -13.62
N VAL A 172 -6.82 12.84 -12.68
CA VAL A 172 -6.24 14.17 -12.98
C VAL A 172 -4.74 14.09 -13.25
N TRP A 173 -4.05 13.20 -12.55
CA TRP A 173 -2.60 13.00 -12.69
C TRP A 173 -2.06 12.76 -14.13
N PRO A 174 -2.74 12.04 -15.04
CA PRO A 174 -2.25 11.83 -16.40
C PRO A 174 -2.42 13.04 -17.33
N LEU A 175 -3.03 14.15 -16.89
CA LEU A 175 -3.23 15.33 -17.74
C LEU A 175 -1.90 15.88 -18.29
N PRO A 176 -1.86 16.33 -19.56
CA PRO A 176 -0.64 16.80 -20.22
C PRO A 176 -0.28 18.25 -19.84
N ILE A 177 -0.19 18.54 -18.55
CA ILE A 177 0.17 19.85 -18.00
C ILE A 177 1.46 19.75 -17.16
N ASP A 178 1.93 20.88 -16.62
CA ASP A 178 3.08 20.90 -15.71
C ASP A 178 2.85 19.93 -14.52
N ARG A 179 3.91 19.21 -14.11
CA ARG A 179 3.82 18.19 -13.06
C ARG A 179 3.44 18.77 -11.71
N TYR A 180 3.91 19.97 -11.37
CA TYR A 180 3.57 20.62 -10.11
C TYR A 180 2.11 21.05 -10.10
N VAL A 181 1.62 21.58 -11.22
CA VAL A 181 0.22 21.98 -11.39
C VAL A 181 -0.69 20.74 -11.39
N SER A 182 -0.31 19.66 -12.08
CA SER A 182 -1.04 18.39 -12.06
C SER A 182 -1.08 17.76 -10.67
N ALA A 183 0.01 17.80 -9.91
CA ALA A 183 0.05 17.30 -8.53
C ALA A 183 -0.87 18.12 -7.63
N ALA A 184 -0.79 19.46 -7.70
CA ALA A 184 -1.67 20.34 -6.93
C ALA A 184 -3.15 20.10 -7.28
N LEU A 185 -3.48 20.02 -8.56
CA LEU A 185 -4.83 19.72 -9.03
C LEU A 185 -5.31 18.32 -8.60
N ALA A 186 -4.44 17.31 -8.63
CA ALA A 186 -4.79 15.97 -8.18
C ALA A 186 -5.12 15.95 -6.68
N VAL A 187 -4.37 16.71 -5.86
CA VAL A 187 -4.64 16.84 -4.43
C VAL A 187 -5.93 17.60 -4.17
N THR A 188 -6.19 18.71 -4.87
CA THR A 188 -7.43 19.48 -4.70
C THR A 188 -8.67 18.73 -5.20
N VAL A 189 -8.55 18.00 -6.31
CA VAL A 189 -9.63 17.15 -6.80
C VAL A 189 -9.85 15.95 -5.87
N GLY A 190 -8.78 15.34 -5.36
CA GLY A 190 -8.88 14.26 -4.39
C GLY A 190 -9.49 14.69 -3.06
N SER A 191 -9.16 15.89 -2.56
CA SER A 191 -9.77 16.44 -1.36
C SER A 191 -11.25 16.77 -1.56
N GLY A 192 -11.61 17.38 -2.70
CA GLY A 192 -13.00 17.65 -3.05
C GLY A 192 -13.82 16.37 -3.21
N ALA A 193 -13.26 15.36 -3.90
CA ALA A 193 -13.91 14.06 -4.07
C ALA A 193 -14.07 13.31 -2.74
N GLY A 194 -13.08 13.40 -1.85
CA GLY A 194 -13.18 12.86 -0.49
C GLY A 194 -14.27 13.56 0.34
N ALA A 195 -14.40 14.88 0.22
CA ALA A 195 -15.47 15.65 0.87
C ALA A 195 -16.85 15.27 0.34
N VAL A 196 -17.01 15.16 -0.97
CA VAL A 196 -18.27 14.72 -1.61
C VAL A 196 -18.61 13.29 -1.20
N ALA A 197 -17.63 12.38 -1.19
CA ALA A 197 -17.84 11.01 -0.73
C ALA A 197 -18.31 10.98 0.73
N ALA A 198 -17.71 11.79 1.61
CA ALA A 198 -18.13 11.88 3.01
C ALA A 198 -19.56 12.44 3.17
N LEU A 199 -20.05 13.27 2.24
CA LEU A 199 -21.43 13.77 2.26
C LEU A 199 -22.46 12.76 1.74
N VAL A 200 -22.03 11.80 0.93
CA VAL A 200 -22.91 10.80 0.29
C VAL A 200 -23.00 9.52 1.11
N VAL A 201 -21.95 9.20 1.86
CA VAL A 201 -21.97 8.04 2.75
C VAL A 201 -22.74 8.41 4.02
N ASP A 202 -23.75 7.63 4.39
CA ASP A 202 -24.67 7.87 5.52
C ASP A 202 -24.01 7.66 6.91
N GLY A 203 -22.73 8.00 7.03
CA GLY A 203 -21.86 7.62 8.13
C GLY A 203 -21.46 8.76 9.08
N LEU A 204 -20.60 8.39 10.02
CA LEU A 204 -19.93 9.25 11.00
C LEU A 204 -18.95 10.31 10.41
N PRO A 205 -18.30 10.11 9.23
CA PRO A 205 -17.30 11.05 8.73
C PRO A 205 -17.89 12.40 8.31
N THR A 206 -17.34 13.51 8.79
CA THR A 206 -17.70 14.86 8.33
C THR A 206 -17.05 15.20 6.98
N TRP A 207 -17.59 16.20 6.28
CA TRP A 207 -16.95 16.69 5.05
C TRP A 207 -15.53 17.22 5.27
N PHE A 208 -15.25 17.84 6.43
CA PHE A 208 -13.90 18.28 6.82
C PHE A 208 -12.93 17.09 6.93
N PHE A 209 -13.39 16.00 7.53
CA PHE A 209 -12.63 14.75 7.56
C PHE A 209 -12.37 14.23 6.14
N GLY A 210 -13.39 14.24 5.28
CA GLY A 210 -13.26 13.85 3.87
C GLY A 210 -12.23 14.68 3.10
N VAL A 211 -12.16 16.00 3.34
CA VAL A 211 -11.13 16.88 2.78
C VAL A 211 -9.73 16.46 3.25
N ALA A 212 -9.55 16.27 4.56
CA ALA A 212 -8.24 15.99 5.15
C ALA A 212 -7.69 14.63 4.72
N VAL A 213 -8.50 13.57 4.86
CA VAL A 213 -8.12 12.22 4.44
C VAL A 213 -7.99 12.15 2.92
N GLY A 214 -8.90 12.77 2.18
CA GLY A 214 -8.87 12.81 0.72
C GLY A 214 -7.61 13.48 0.17
N ALA A 215 -7.19 14.62 0.75
CA ALA A 215 -5.96 15.31 0.38
C ALA A 215 -4.72 14.43 0.64
N GLY A 216 -4.65 13.78 1.82
CA GLY A 216 -3.56 12.88 2.16
C GLY A 216 -3.49 11.69 1.20
N ILE A 217 -4.61 11.01 0.98
CA ILE A 217 -4.69 9.87 0.05
C ILE A 217 -4.25 10.27 -1.36
N ALA A 218 -4.74 11.40 -1.85
CA ALA A 218 -4.39 11.92 -3.18
C ALA A 218 -2.89 12.20 -3.30
N LEU A 219 -2.30 12.88 -2.32
CA LEU A 219 -0.87 13.18 -2.30
C LEU A 219 -0.03 11.91 -2.32
N PHE A 220 -0.29 10.97 -1.41
CA PHE A 220 0.49 9.73 -1.30
C PHE A 220 0.25 8.78 -2.49
N GLY A 221 -0.96 8.77 -3.07
CA GLY A 221 -1.25 8.05 -4.30
C GLY A 221 -0.48 8.57 -5.51
N VAL A 222 -0.42 9.89 -5.68
CA VAL A 222 0.37 10.55 -6.73
C VAL A 222 1.87 10.29 -6.52
N LEU A 223 2.36 10.44 -5.29
CA LEU A 223 3.76 10.11 -4.96
C LEU A 223 4.08 8.65 -5.25
N GLY A 224 3.14 7.72 -5.00
CA GLY A 224 3.32 6.31 -5.31
C GLY A 224 3.42 6.05 -6.81
N GLN A 225 2.62 6.73 -7.64
CA GLN A 225 2.77 6.70 -9.09
C GLN A 225 4.13 7.26 -9.54
N VAL A 226 4.58 8.39 -8.97
CA VAL A 226 5.87 9.01 -9.29
C VAL A 226 7.01 8.04 -8.95
N LEU A 227 7.03 7.55 -7.71
CA LEU A 227 8.04 6.63 -7.21
C LEU A 227 8.06 5.34 -8.01
N GLY A 228 6.90 4.70 -8.22
CA GLY A 228 6.79 3.46 -8.96
C GLY A 228 7.25 3.60 -10.42
N ARG A 229 6.97 4.73 -11.08
CA ARG A 229 7.46 5.01 -12.44
C ARG A 229 8.96 5.26 -12.46
N ALA A 230 9.50 6.07 -11.55
CA ALA A 230 10.93 6.29 -11.43
C ALA A 230 11.69 4.97 -11.19
N TRP A 231 11.11 4.10 -10.37
CA TRP A 231 11.67 2.78 -10.07
C TRP A 231 11.55 1.79 -11.25
N ALA A 232 10.61 1.99 -12.17
CA ALA A 232 10.46 1.18 -13.38
C ALA A 232 11.15 1.79 -14.63
N GLN A 233 11.62 3.03 -14.56
CA GLN A 233 12.13 3.77 -15.72
C GLN A 233 13.37 3.10 -16.32
N GLY A 234 13.40 2.99 -17.66
CA GLY A 234 14.50 2.37 -18.41
C GLY A 234 14.54 0.83 -18.35
N ARG A 235 13.59 0.19 -17.64
CA ARG A 235 13.58 -1.26 -17.39
C ARG A 235 12.36 -1.99 -17.99
N SER A 236 11.56 -1.30 -18.80
CA SER A 236 10.30 -1.81 -19.37
C SER A 236 10.48 -2.89 -20.44
N HIS A 237 11.64 -2.97 -21.11
CA HIS A 237 11.90 -3.93 -22.18
C HIS A 237 12.29 -5.33 -21.67
N VAL A 238 12.78 -5.45 -20.43
CA VAL A 238 13.30 -6.72 -19.87
C VAL A 238 12.22 -7.51 -19.10
N THR A 239 11.10 -6.87 -18.76
CA THR A 239 10.08 -7.48 -17.91
C THR A 239 8.68 -7.17 -18.41
N SER A 240 8.12 -8.11 -19.17
CA SER A 240 6.66 -8.35 -19.23
C SER A 240 6.04 -8.50 -17.82
N ALA A 241 6.86 -8.80 -16.80
CA ALA A 241 6.50 -8.96 -15.39
C ALA A 241 6.28 -7.66 -14.58
N GLY A 242 6.65 -6.48 -15.10
CA GLY A 242 6.46 -5.20 -14.39
C GLY A 242 5.04 -4.62 -14.48
N TRP A 243 4.07 -5.43 -14.89
CA TRP A 243 2.70 -5.03 -15.13
C TRP A 243 2.04 -4.62 -13.81
N GLY A 244 1.71 -3.34 -13.68
CA GLY A 244 0.99 -2.79 -12.54
C GLY A 244 1.83 -2.31 -11.37
N PHE A 245 3.16 -2.40 -11.40
CA PHE A 245 4.00 -1.93 -10.29
C PHE A 245 3.76 -0.46 -9.87
N PRO A 246 3.69 0.53 -10.79
CA PRO A 246 3.38 1.90 -10.38
C PRO A 246 1.97 2.08 -9.82
N ALA A 247 1.02 1.23 -10.24
CA ALA A 247 -0.34 1.24 -9.70
C ALA A 247 -0.37 0.68 -8.27
N ALA A 248 0.29 -0.45 -8.07
CA ALA A 248 0.42 -1.08 -6.76
C ALA A 248 1.13 -0.16 -5.75
N MET A 249 2.14 0.60 -6.18
CA MET A 249 2.82 1.57 -5.34
C MET A 249 1.91 2.72 -4.89
N ALA A 250 1.01 3.19 -5.76
CA ALA A 250 0.01 4.20 -5.40
C ALA A 250 -0.94 3.69 -4.29
N ILE A 251 -1.41 2.45 -4.42
CA ILE A 251 -2.26 1.80 -3.41
C ILE A 251 -1.47 1.57 -2.11
N ALA A 252 -0.22 1.13 -2.19
CA ALA A 252 0.63 0.86 -1.03
C ALA A 252 0.88 2.12 -0.19
N LEU A 253 1.20 3.25 -0.82
CA LEU A 253 1.45 4.51 -0.11
C LEU A 253 0.19 5.19 0.40
N ALA A 254 -0.95 5.01 -0.27
CA ALA A 254 -2.23 5.52 0.20
C ALA A 254 -2.76 4.74 1.42
N GLY A 255 -2.43 3.45 1.54
CA GLY A 255 -2.93 2.58 2.60
C GLY A 255 -2.77 3.14 4.01
N PRO A 256 -1.58 3.59 4.44
CA PRO A 256 -1.38 4.09 5.81
C PRO A 256 -2.25 5.29 6.14
N ILE A 257 -2.53 6.15 5.15
CA ILE A 257 -3.43 7.30 5.33
C ILE A 257 -4.88 6.83 5.50
N ALA A 258 -5.31 5.80 4.75
CA ALA A 258 -6.65 5.22 4.92
C ALA A 258 -6.81 4.61 6.31
N TYR A 259 -5.76 3.93 6.80
CA TYR A 259 -5.73 3.40 8.16
C TYR A 259 -5.83 4.51 9.22
N LEU A 260 -5.03 5.57 9.09
CA LEU A 260 -5.09 6.72 9.99
C LEU A 260 -6.47 7.38 9.96
N GLY A 261 -7.10 7.49 8.79
CA GLY A 261 -8.49 7.93 8.68
C GLY A 261 -9.44 7.07 9.51
N GLY A 262 -9.28 5.74 9.47
CA GLY A 262 -10.08 4.80 10.26
C GLY A 262 -9.89 4.97 11.77
N GLN A 263 -8.64 5.19 12.20
CA GLN A 263 -8.32 5.43 13.61
C GLN A 263 -8.88 6.76 14.10
N LEU A 264 -8.79 7.83 13.30
CA LEU A 264 -9.31 9.14 13.65
C LEU A 264 -10.83 9.12 13.86
N VAL A 265 -11.57 8.41 12.99
CA VAL A 265 -13.03 8.25 13.19
C VAL A 265 -13.31 7.42 14.44
N THR A 266 -12.51 6.40 14.73
CA THR A 266 -12.72 5.55 15.91
C THR A 266 -12.42 6.31 17.21
N ALA A 267 -11.43 7.20 17.23
CA ALA A 267 -11.03 7.97 18.41
C ALA A 267 -11.92 9.18 18.73
N SER A 268 -12.77 9.61 17.79
CA SER A 268 -13.77 10.66 18.03
C SER A 268 -15.02 10.18 18.78
N PHE A 269 -15.05 8.90 19.19
CA PHE A 269 -16.08 8.27 20.01
C PHE A 269 -15.44 7.57 21.21
#